data_AF-A0A379WZQ1-F1
#
_entry.id   AF-A0A379WZQ1-F1
#
_cell.length_a   1.000
_cell.length_b   1.000
_cell.length_c   1.000
_cell.angle_alpha   90.00
_cell.angle_beta   90.00
_cell.angle_gamma   90.00
#
_symmetry.space_group_name_H-M   'P 1'
#
loop_
_entity.id
_entity.type
_entity.pdbx_description
1 polymer ?
#
loop_
_entity_poly.entity_id
_entity_poly.type
_entity_poly.pdbx_seq_one_letter_code
_entity_poly.pdbx_strand_id
1 'polypeptide(L)'
;MKKIAFGFPLLLAVLPHPAQANEAVANSSLHLLAQSDIQLAKERLLIERDRINADYLFVNPTAQDIIVPVVFPMPPLSFSDVNEVGEDYIPGIRNIKIRVDGQIVTPQPRWTVVLNAPQEEITDKLQQAGWTVEQLIAALSDGEFSPPADLPALPPEWFKDNQPQFTIQRNFIWQQTFPAGKR
;
A
#
# COMPACT_ATOMS: atom_id res chain seq x y z
N MET A 1 -2.61 1.94 -75.07
CA MET A 1 -2.37 3.13 -74.22
C MET A 1 -3.72 3.82 -74.09
N LYS A 2 -4.48 3.75 -72.99
CA LYS A 2 -4.31 4.37 -71.67
C LYS A 2 -5.29 3.65 -70.72
N LYS A 3 -4.82 3.17 -69.57
CA LYS A 3 -5.71 2.65 -68.49
C LYS A 3 -6.09 3.85 -67.63
N ILE A 4 -7.39 4.07 -67.43
CA ILE A 4 -7.94 5.13 -66.57
C ILE A 4 -7.95 4.57 -65.15
N ALA A 5 -7.11 5.11 -64.27
CA ALA A 5 -7.06 4.75 -62.86
C ALA A 5 -8.17 5.50 -62.11
N PHE A 6 -9.09 4.77 -61.49
CA PHE A 6 -10.03 5.32 -60.51
C PHE A 6 -9.30 5.44 -59.18
N GLY A 7 -9.08 6.68 -58.72
CA GLY A 7 -8.56 6.98 -57.39
C GLY A 7 -9.64 6.78 -56.33
N PHE A 8 -9.36 5.92 -55.36
CA PHE A 8 -10.19 5.72 -54.17
C PHE A 8 -9.65 6.65 -53.07
N PRO A 9 -10.44 7.56 -52.48
CA PRO A 9 -9.97 8.40 -51.39
C PRO A 9 -9.79 7.54 -50.14
N LEU A 10 -8.56 7.48 -49.64
CA LEU A 10 -8.18 6.83 -48.39
C LEU A 10 -8.73 7.68 -47.22
N LEU A 11 -9.84 7.26 -46.63
CA LEU A 11 -10.37 7.85 -45.41
C LEU A 11 -9.48 7.39 -44.24
N LEU A 12 -8.64 8.27 -43.70
CA LEU A 12 -7.90 8.01 -42.46
C LEU A 12 -8.91 7.98 -41.29
N ALA A 13 -9.29 6.77 -40.87
CA ALA A 13 -9.97 6.58 -39.60
C ALA A 13 -8.94 6.80 -38.47
N VAL A 14 -9.10 7.89 -37.72
CA VAL A 14 -8.38 8.11 -36.47
C VAL A 14 -8.90 7.05 -35.48
N LEU A 15 -8.12 5.98 -35.29
CA LEU A 15 -8.38 5.01 -34.25
C LEU A 15 -8.20 5.70 -32.89
N PRO A 16 -9.20 5.68 -31.98
CA PRO A 16 -8.97 6.10 -30.62
C PRO A 16 -7.92 5.15 -30.03
N HIS A 17 -6.75 5.69 -29.69
CA HIS A 17 -5.77 4.96 -28.91
C HIS A 17 -6.44 4.62 -27.57
N PRO A 18 -6.42 3.35 -27.12
CA PRO A 18 -6.69 3.10 -25.73
C PRO A 18 -5.60 3.86 -24.95
N ALA A 19 -6.01 4.92 -24.25
CA ALA A 19 -5.18 5.46 -23.20
C ALA A 19 -4.97 4.31 -22.21
N GLN A 20 -3.78 3.70 -22.23
CA GLN A 20 -3.35 2.86 -21.14
C GLN A 20 -3.24 3.80 -19.94
N ALA A 21 -4.29 3.80 -19.11
CA ALA A 21 -4.17 4.29 -17.76
C ALA A 21 -3.14 3.39 -17.08
N ASN A 22 -1.89 3.84 -17.03
CA ASN A 22 -0.90 3.34 -16.08
C ASN A 22 -1.36 3.83 -14.70
N GLU A 23 -2.46 3.28 -14.19
CA GLU A 23 -2.72 3.38 -12.76
C GLU A 23 -1.89 2.28 -12.12
N ALA A 24 -0.73 2.68 -11.61
CA ALA A 24 -0.06 1.92 -10.57
C ALA A 24 -1.04 1.84 -9.40
N VAL A 25 -1.90 0.83 -9.40
CA VAL A 25 -2.68 0.46 -8.23
C VAL A 25 -1.66 -0.06 -7.22
N ALA A 26 -1.19 0.83 -6.35
CA ALA A 26 -0.54 0.43 -5.12
C ALA A 26 -1.56 -0.43 -4.37
N ASN A 27 -1.33 -1.74 -4.35
CA ASN A 27 -2.26 -2.72 -3.78
C ASN A 27 -2.38 -2.50 -2.26
N SER A 28 -3.28 -1.63 -1.83
CA SER A 28 -3.62 -1.38 -0.41
C SER A 28 -4.71 -2.33 0.08
N SER A 29 -4.58 -3.63 -0.24
CA SER A 29 -5.61 -4.62 0.08
C SER A 29 -5.52 -5.07 1.54
N LEU A 30 -6.68 -5.26 2.18
CA LEU A 30 -6.76 -5.74 3.56
C LEU A 30 -6.19 -7.16 3.66
N HIS A 31 -5.31 -7.40 4.63
CA HIS A 31 -4.71 -8.70 4.86
C HIS A 31 -5.18 -9.31 6.20
N LEU A 32 -5.53 -10.60 6.16
CA LEU A 32 -5.70 -11.41 7.36
C LEU A 32 -4.36 -12.05 7.71
N LEU A 33 -3.86 -11.85 8.93
CA LEU A 33 -2.56 -12.38 9.36
C LEU A 33 -2.57 -13.90 9.56
N ALA A 34 -3.74 -14.53 9.63
CA ALA A 34 -3.86 -15.97 9.81
C ALA A 34 -5.18 -16.53 9.24
N GLN A 35 -5.03 -17.63 8.48
CA GLN A 35 -6.00 -18.69 8.15
C GLN A 35 -6.80 -18.63 6.83
N SER A 36 -6.79 -19.79 6.16
CA SER A 36 -7.61 -20.20 4.99
C SER A 36 -9.11 -20.27 5.27
N ASP A 37 -9.49 -20.21 6.55
CA ASP A 37 -10.82 -20.59 7.00
C ASP A 37 -11.77 -19.39 7.06
N ILE A 38 -11.29 -18.16 6.82
CA ILE A 38 -12.12 -16.96 6.65
C ILE A 38 -12.08 -16.57 5.18
N GLN A 39 -13.26 -16.43 4.56
CA GLN A 39 -13.40 -16.10 3.14
C GLN A 39 -13.73 -14.63 2.94
N LEU A 40 -13.01 -13.95 2.05
CA LEU A 40 -13.42 -12.64 1.55
C LEU A 40 -14.56 -12.82 0.55
N ALA A 41 -15.78 -12.51 0.95
CA ALA A 41 -16.97 -12.63 0.10
C ALA A 41 -17.20 -11.39 -0.76
N LYS A 42 -16.79 -10.20 -0.28
CA LYS A 42 -16.93 -8.95 -1.02
C LYS A 42 -15.87 -7.95 -0.61
N GLU A 43 -15.34 -7.25 -1.61
CA GLU A 43 -14.56 -6.02 -1.44
C GLU A 43 -15.21 -4.91 -2.27
N ARG A 44 -15.24 -3.70 -1.71
CA ARG A 44 -15.63 -2.50 -2.44
C ARG A 44 -14.71 -1.35 -2.02
N LEU A 45 -14.03 -0.78 -3.00
CA LEU A 45 -13.27 0.44 -2.85
C LEU A 45 -14.01 1.60 -3.52
N LEU A 46 -14.24 2.67 -2.77
CA LEU A 46 -14.78 3.93 -3.27
C LEU A 46 -13.77 5.03 -2.97
N ILE A 47 -13.23 5.64 -4.03
CA ILE A 47 -12.30 6.77 -3.95
C ILE A 47 -13.06 8.02 -4.40
N GLU A 48 -13.19 8.96 -3.49
CA GLU A 48 -13.74 10.29 -3.71
C GLU A 48 -12.63 11.32 -3.51
N ARG A 49 -12.88 12.56 -3.94
CA ARG A 49 -11.89 13.64 -3.86
C ARG A 49 -11.36 13.89 -2.43
N ASP A 50 -12.20 13.69 -1.42
CA ASP A 50 -11.92 14.01 -0.02
C ASP A 50 -12.02 12.80 0.92
N ARG A 51 -12.32 11.60 0.37
CA ARG A 51 -12.59 10.41 1.17
C ARG A 51 -12.30 9.13 0.41
N ILE A 52 -11.75 8.16 1.13
CA ILE A 52 -11.64 6.78 0.67
C ILE A 52 -12.47 5.90 1.61
N ASN A 53 -13.34 5.07 1.04
CA ASN A 53 -14.08 4.04 1.78
C ASN A 53 -13.70 2.67 1.23
N ALA A 54 -13.31 1.76 2.12
CA ALA A 54 -13.05 0.37 1.79
C ALA A 54 -13.99 -0.51 2.63
N ASP A 55 -14.91 -1.19 1.97
CA ASP A 55 -15.86 -2.10 2.60
C ASP A 55 -15.45 -3.55 2.31
N TYR A 56 -15.34 -4.35 3.37
CA TYR A 56 -15.03 -5.77 3.30
C TYR A 56 -16.15 -6.60 3.93
N LEU A 57 -16.56 -7.67 3.26
CA LEU A 57 -17.41 -8.71 3.83
C LEU A 57 -16.61 -9.98 3.95
N PHE A 58 -16.40 -10.43 5.18
CA PHE A 58 -15.77 -11.69 5.48
C PHE A 58 -16.80 -12.70 5.98
N VAL A 59 -16.61 -13.96 5.61
CA VAL A 59 -17.47 -15.08 5.98
C VAL A 59 -16.63 -16.12 6.70
N ASN A 60 -17.11 -16.56 7.87
CA ASN A 60 -16.58 -17.73 8.56
C ASN A 60 -17.52 -18.92 8.29
N PRO A 61 -17.17 -19.82 7.35
CA PRO A 61 -17.97 -20.99 7.02
C PRO A 61 -17.84 -22.12 8.05
N THR A 62 -16.95 -21.99 9.03
CA THR A 62 -16.69 -23.04 10.02
C THR A 62 -17.78 -23.07 11.10
N ALA A 63 -17.78 -24.14 11.89
CA ALA A 63 -18.69 -24.33 13.01
C ALA A 63 -18.22 -23.69 14.33
N GLN A 64 -17.09 -22.96 14.31
CA GLN A 64 -16.50 -22.34 15.50
C GLN A 64 -16.16 -20.88 15.23
N ASP A 65 -16.21 -20.05 16.26
CA ASP A 65 -15.76 -18.66 16.16
C ASP A 65 -14.26 -18.63 15.88
N ILE A 66 -13.84 -17.76 14.96
CA ILE A 66 -12.43 -17.54 14.66
C ILE A 66 -12.04 -16.16 15.19
N ILE A 67 -11.00 -16.11 16.03
CA ILE A 67 -10.51 -14.87 16.63
C ILE A 67 -9.07 -14.65 16.13
N VAL A 68 -8.88 -13.65 15.28
CA VAL A 68 -7.58 -13.38 14.64
C VAL A 68 -7.29 -11.89 14.55
N PRO A 69 -6.01 -11.50 14.53
CA PRO A 69 -5.65 -10.14 14.20
C PRO A 69 -5.87 -9.86 12.71
N VAL A 70 -6.53 -8.74 12.44
CA VAL A 70 -6.76 -8.18 11.10
C VAL A 70 -5.81 -7.01 10.90
N VAL A 71 -5.26 -6.88 9.69
CA VAL A 71 -4.33 -5.81 9.33
C VAL A 71 -4.85 -5.03 8.14
N PHE A 72 -5.07 -3.74 8.36
CA PHE A 72 -5.27 -2.76 7.30
C PHE A 72 -3.95 -2.06 6.95
N PRO A 73 -3.34 -2.38 5.79
CA PRO A 73 -2.13 -1.72 5.33
C PRO A 73 -2.44 -0.36 4.72
N MET A 74 -1.66 0.64 5.10
CA MET A 74 -1.55 1.87 4.31
C MET A 74 -0.70 1.61 3.07
N PRO A 75 -0.84 2.42 2.00
CA PRO A 75 0.16 2.43 0.94
C PRO A 75 1.57 2.63 1.52
N PRO A 76 2.59 1.93 0.97
CA PRO A 76 3.97 2.17 1.37
C PRO A 76 4.36 3.61 1.07
N LEU A 77 5.23 4.17 1.89
CA LEU A 77 5.89 5.43 1.61
C LEU A 77 6.76 5.23 0.35
N SER A 78 6.42 5.91 -0.74
CA SER A 78 7.35 6.06 -1.87
C SER A 78 8.26 7.24 -1.54
N PHE A 79 9.55 7.08 -1.79
CA PHE A 79 10.56 8.12 -1.53
C PHE A 79 11.15 8.67 -2.84
N SER A 80 10.64 8.22 -3.99
CA SER A 80 11.21 8.49 -5.32
C SER A 80 10.45 9.52 -6.15
N ASP A 81 9.22 9.89 -5.75
CA ASP A 81 8.33 10.74 -6.57
C ASP A 81 8.24 12.20 -6.08
N VAL A 82 9.16 12.61 -5.21
CA VAL A 82 9.17 13.89 -4.51
C VAL A 82 9.38 15.11 -5.44
N ASN A 83 9.69 14.88 -6.73
CA ASN A 83 9.91 15.93 -7.73
C ASN A 83 8.72 16.20 -8.68
N GLU A 84 7.68 15.36 -8.73
CA GLU A 84 6.53 15.60 -9.63
C GLU A 84 5.25 16.05 -8.91
N VAL A 85 5.20 15.97 -7.57
CA VAL A 85 4.03 16.37 -6.79
C VAL A 85 4.51 17.12 -5.55
N GLY A 86 4.44 18.46 -5.59
CA GLY A 86 4.93 19.32 -4.51
C GLY A 86 4.30 19.00 -3.15
N GLU A 87 5.10 19.07 -2.08
CA GLU A 87 4.81 19.01 -0.63
C GLU A 87 3.81 17.95 -0.08
N ASP A 88 3.14 17.16 -0.93
CA ASP A 88 2.02 16.29 -0.57
C ASP A 88 2.35 14.78 -0.68
N TYR A 89 3.61 14.43 -0.44
CA TYR A 89 4.09 13.03 -0.43
C TYR A 89 4.45 12.63 1.02
N ILE A 90 3.56 12.32 1.98
CA ILE A 90 2.16 11.84 1.98
C ILE A 90 1.42 12.48 3.19
N PRO A 91 0.57 13.53 3.01
CA PRO A 91 -0.25 14.08 4.09
C PRO A 91 -1.75 14.08 3.74
N GLY A 92 -2.37 12.90 3.55
CA GLY A 92 -3.81 12.82 3.20
C GLY A 92 -4.69 12.04 4.17
N ILE A 93 -4.28 10.84 4.55
CA ILE A 93 -5.12 9.92 5.35
C ILE A 93 -4.74 10.04 6.83
N ARG A 94 -5.18 11.15 7.46
CA ARG A 94 -4.93 11.41 8.89
C ARG A 94 -5.99 10.82 9.82
N ASN A 95 -7.16 10.47 9.29
CA ASN A 95 -8.36 10.18 10.07
C ASN A 95 -8.94 8.80 9.75
N ILE A 96 -8.19 7.75 10.04
CA ILE A 96 -8.67 6.38 9.84
C ILE A 96 -9.72 6.05 10.88
N LYS A 97 -10.87 5.60 10.40
CA LYS A 97 -12.00 5.14 11.22
C LYS A 97 -12.36 3.74 10.75
N ILE A 98 -12.15 2.77 11.62
CA ILE A 98 -12.50 1.38 11.34
C ILE A 98 -13.84 1.09 12.00
N ARG A 99 -14.74 0.47 11.24
CA ARG A 99 -16.01 -0.05 11.77
C ARG A 99 -16.14 -1.53 11.43
N VAL A 100 -16.64 -2.28 12.39
CA VAL A 100 -16.94 -3.70 12.28
C VAL A 100 -18.38 -3.88 12.72
N ASP A 101 -19.23 -4.44 11.86
CA ASP A 101 -20.66 -4.63 12.15
C ASP A 101 -21.35 -3.36 12.68
N GLY A 102 -20.95 -2.20 12.16
CA GLY A 102 -21.46 -0.88 12.55
C GLY A 102 -20.83 -0.27 13.82
N GLN A 103 -20.02 -1.02 14.57
CA GLN A 103 -19.34 -0.54 15.77
C GLN A 103 -17.94 0.01 15.46
N ILE A 104 -17.54 1.11 16.11
CA ILE A 104 -16.21 1.69 15.95
C ILE A 104 -15.19 0.81 16.67
N VAL A 105 -14.11 0.45 15.96
CA VAL A 105 -12.95 -0.25 16.52
C VAL A 105 -11.75 0.69 16.51
N THR A 106 -10.95 0.65 17.59
CA THR A 106 -9.70 1.40 17.69
C THR A 106 -8.54 0.48 17.33
N PRO A 107 -7.93 0.61 16.14
CA PRO A 107 -6.77 -0.18 15.77
C PRO A 107 -5.49 0.31 16.49
N GLN A 108 -4.56 -0.61 16.68
CA GLN A 108 -3.18 -0.31 17.04
C GLN A 108 -2.37 0.01 15.77
N PRO A 109 -1.80 1.21 15.63
CA PRO A 109 -0.88 1.51 14.54
C PRO A 109 0.47 0.80 14.76
N ARG A 110 1.04 0.25 13.69
CA ARG A 110 2.39 -0.34 13.67
C ARG A 110 3.10 0.05 12.39
N TRP A 111 4.32 0.56 12.50
CA TRP A 111 5.19 0.74 11.34
C TRP A 111 5.90 -0.57 11.00
N THR A 112 6.09 -0.82 9.71
CA THR A 112 6.90 -1.92 9.17
C THR A 112 7.91 -1.39 8.18
N VAL A 113 9.13 -1.91 8.26
CA VAL A 113 10.19 -1.66 7.28
C VAL A 113 10.54 -2.99 6.63
N VAL A 114 10.40 -3.09 5.31
CA VAL A 114 10.56 -4.35 4.56
C VAL A 114 11.55 -4.15 3.43
N LEU A 115 12.63 -4.93 3.41
CA LEU A 115 13.59 -4.95 2.31
C LEU A 115 12.89 -5.35 1.00
N ASN A 116 13.32 -4.74 -0.11
CA ASN A 116 12.75 -5.00 -1.44
C ASN A 116 13.19 -6.37 -1.97
N ALA A 117 14.44 -6.75 -1.71
CA ALA A 117 15.01 -8.04 -2.10
C ALA A 117 16.21 -8.41 -1.19
N PRO A 118 16.20 -9.58 -0.51
CA PRO A 118 15.03 -10.44 -0.31
C PRO A 118 13.92 -9.69 0.45
N GLN A 119 12.66 -10.11 0.28
CA GLN A 119 11.55 -9.56 1.06
C GLN A 119 11.67 -10.02 2.52
N GLU A 120 12.25 -9.17 3.36
CA GLU A 120 12.43 -9.40 4.79
C GLU A 120 11.95 -8.18 5.57
N GLU A 121 11.11 -8.40 6.59
CA GLU A 121 10.78 -7.35 7.54
C GLU A 121 11.97 -7.11 8.48
N ILE A 122 12.53 -5.90 8.45
CA ILE A 122 13.72 -5.50 9.21
C ILE A 122 13.40 -4.52 10.36
N THR A 123 12.11 -4.32 10.67
CA THR A 123 11.66 -3.39 11.74
C THR A 123 12.37 -3.65 13.07
N ASP A 124 12.45 -4.92 13.49
CA ASP A 124 13.08 -5.28 14.76
C ASP A 124 14.60 -5.10 14.71
N LYS A 125 15.23 -5.38 13.57
CA LYS A 125 16.68 -5.16 13.37
C LYS A 125 17.02 -3.67 13.44
N LEU A 126 16.17 -2.82 12.84
CA LEU A 126 16.29 -1.36 12.91
C LEU A 126 16.21 -0.87 14.36
N GLN A 127 15.22 -1.35 15.11
CA GLN A 127 15.04 -0.98 16.52
C GLN A 127 16.20 -1.46 17.40
N GLN A 128 16.70 -2.67 17.17
CA GLN A 128 17.88 -3.20 17.85
C GLN A 128 19.16 -2.40 17.53
N ALA A 129 19.24 -1.79 16.35
CA ALA A 129 20.31 -0.86 15.97
C ALA A 129 20.17 0.54 16.61
N GLY A 130 19.15 0.77 17.45
CA GLY A 130 18.93 2.04 18.15
C GLY A 130 18.11 3.06 17.38
N TRP A 131 17.46 2.65 16.28
CA TRP A 131 16.65 3.53 15.45
C TRP A 131 15.15 3.33 15.70
N THR A 132 14.40 4.43 15.75
CA THR A 132 12.94 4.40 15.56
C THR A 132 12.61 4.50 14.07
N VAL A 133 11.42 4.03 13.67
CA VAL A 133 10.98 4.17 12.28
C VAL A 133 10.75 5.63 11.93
N GLU A 134 10.31 6.45 12.88
CA GLU A 134 10.15 7.90 12.71
C GLU A 134 11.47 8.59 12.42
N GLN A 135 12.56 8.23 13.12
CA GLN A 135 13.90 8.72 12.81
C GLN A 135 14.36 8.28 11.43
N LEU A 136 14.07 7.04 11.03
CA LEU A 136 14.39 6.55 9.68
C LEU A 136 13.64 7.35 8.61
N ILE A 137 12.33 7.60 8.79
CA ILE A 137 11.54 8.44 7.89
C ILE A 137 12.12 9.85 7.81
N ALA A 138 12.49 10.45 8.95
CA ALA A 138 13.06 11.80 8.97
C ALA A 138 14.46 11.88 8.32
N ALA A 139 15.20 10.77 8.32
CA ALA A 139 16.49 10.66 7.65
C ALA A 139 16.37 10.40 6.14
N LEU A 140 15.16 10.18 5.61
CA LEU A 140 14.91 9.98 4.19
C LEU A 140 14.26 11.25 3.61
N SER A 141 15.01 12.00 2.81
CA SER A 141 14.53 13.18 2.10
C SER A 141 14.91 13.05 0.63
N ASP A 142 13.97 13.35 -0.28
CA ASP A 142 14.24 13.37 -1.73
C ASP A 142 14.83 12.04 -2.28
N GLY A 143 14.48 10.92 -1.66
CA GLY A 143 14.99 9.59 -2.01
C GLY A 143 16.37 9.26 -1.46
N GLU A 144 17.04 10.23 -0.82
CA GLU A 144 18.37 10.05 -0.26
C GLU A 144 18.34 9.83 1.25
N PHE A 145 19.28 9.01 1.73
CA PHE A 145 19.51 8.80 3.14
C PHE A 145 20.51 9.83 3.70
N SER A 146 20.07 10.57 4.73
CA SER A 146 20.85 11.55 5.47
C SER A 146 20.65 11.35 6.97
N PRO A 147 21.45 10.47 7.62
CA PRO A 147 21.28 10.15 9.02
C PRO A 147 21.76 11.27 9.95
N PRO A 148 21.09 11.49 11.10
CA PRO A 148 21.64 12.28 12.19
C PRO A 148 23.01 11.78 12.65
N ALA A 149 23.92 12.71 12.98
CA ALA A 149 25.30 12.37 13.35
C ALA A 149 25.44 11.58 14.66
N ASP A 150 24.41 11.61 15.51
CA ASP A 150 24.35 10.95 16.82
C ASP A 150 23.75 9.54 16.77
N LEU A 151 23.25 9.10 15.60
CA LEU A 151 22.68 7.77 15.44
C LEU A 151 23.70 6.76 14.88
N PRO A 152 23.62 5.48 15.30
CA PRO A 152 24.47 4.43 14.75
C PRO A 152 24.30 4.29 13.23
N ALA A 153 25.38 3.98 12.52
CA ALA A 153 25.30 3.69 11.10
C ALA A 153 24.41 2.46 10.86
N LEU A 154 23.48 2.57 9.91
CA LEU A 154 22.66 1.45 9.46
C LEU A 154 23.46 0.55 8.50
N PRO A 155 23.07 -0.73 8.36
CA PRO A 155 23.75 -1.64 7.45
C PRO A 155 23.78 -1.10 6.02
N PRO A 156 24.96 -0.98 5.38
CA PRO A 156 25.08 -0.38 4.05
C PRO A 156 24.31 -1.16 2.98
N GLU A 157 24.08 -2.46 3.18
CA GLU A 157 23.29 -3.31 2.27
C GLU A 157 21.80 -2.95 2.24
N TRP A 158 21.30 -2.16 3.20
CA TRP A 158 19.94 -1.61 3.15
C TRP A 158 19.82 -0.45 2.16
N PHE A 159 20.94 -0.02 1.57
CA PHE A 159 21.03 1.10 0.66
C PHE A 159 21.80 0.70 -0.61
N LYS A 160 21.49 1.36 -1.72
CA LYS A 160 22.24 1.25 -2.98
C LYS A 160 22.35 2.64 -3.58
N ASP A 161 23.58 3.11 -3.82
CA ASP A 161 23.83 4.47 -4.33
C ASP A 161 23.12 5.55 -3.48
N ASN A 162 23.15 5.39 -2.15
CA ASN A 162 22.44 6.21 -1.15
C ASN A 162 20.91 6.16 -1.18
N GLN A 163 20.32 5.28 -2.00
CA GLN A 163 18.88 5.07 -2.10
C GLN A 163 18.41 3.90 -1.23
N PRO A 164 17.29 4.02 -0.50
CA PRO A 164 16.77 2.94 0.34
C PRO A 164 16.37 1.72 -0.50
N GLN A 165 16.76 0.53 -0.04
CA GLN A 165 16.36 -0.75 -0.63
C GLN A 165 15.24 -1.41 0.16
N PHE A 166 14.40 -0.62 0.81
CA PHE A 166 13.26 -1.06 1.60
C PHE A 166 12.06 -0.15 1.37
N THR A 167 10.88 -0.65 1.72
CA THR A 167 9.64 0.11 1.83
C THR A 167 9.31 0.33 3.30
N ILE A 168 8.75 1.49 3.61
CA ILE A 168 8.20 1.78 4.94
C ILE A 168 6.68 1.83 4.80
N GLN A 169 5.96 1.15 5.68
CA GLN A 169 4.50 1.09 5.62
C GLN A 169 3.90 1.22 7.01
N ARG A 170 2.76 1.90 7.11
CA ARG A 170 1.96 1.94 8.34
C ARG A 170 0.84 0.93 8.26
N ASN A 171 0.66 0.13 9.30
CA ASN A 171 -0.39 -0.87 9.41
C ASN A 171 -1.30 -0.55 10.60
N PHE A 172 -2.59 -0.83 10.45
CA PHE A 172 -3.59 -0.70 11.52
C PHE A 172 -4.09 -2.08 11.89
N ILE A 173 -3.83 -2.49 13.13
CA ILE A 173 -4.02 -3.87 13.59
C ILE A 173 -5.10 -3.90 14.66
N TRP A 174 -6.04 -4.83 14.57
CA TRP A 174 -7.03 -5.07 15.62
C TRP A 174 -7.40 -6.56 15.72
N GLN A 175 -7.88 -6.99 16.88
CA GLN A 175 -8.44 -8.33 17.05
C GLN A 175 -9.88 -8.37 16.56
N GLN A 176 -10.21 -9.38 15.76
CA GLN A 176 -11.54 -9.58 15.20
C GLN A 176 -12.05 -10.98 15.50
N THR A 177 -13.29 -11.05 15.98
CA THR A 177 -14.06 -12.29 16.05
C THR A 177 -14.93 -12.42 14.80
N PHE A 178 -14.77 -13.52 14.06
CA PHE A 178 -15.64 -13.91 12.96
C PHE A 178 -16.56 -15.03 13.46
N PRO A 179 -17.86 -14.77 13.70
CA PRO A 179 -18.75 -15.75 14.30
C PRO A 179 -19.00 -16.96 13.40
N ALA A 180 -19.13 -18.14 14.00
CA ALA A 180 -19.43 -19.38 13.28
C ALA A 180 -20.69 -19.28 12.41
N GLY A 181 -20.62 -19.83 11.19
CA GLY A 181 -21.77 -20.01 10.30
C GLY A 181 -22.45 -18.73 9.80
N LYS A 182 -21.90 -17.54 10.07
CA LYS A 182 -22.41 -16.28 9.50
C LYS A 182 -21.87 -16.10 8.08
N ARG A 183 -22.80 -15.97 7.13
CA ARG A 183 -22.57 -15.71 5.70
C ARG A 183 -23.00 -14.31 5.31
#